data_AF-A0ABD5MK51-F1
#
_entry.id   AF-A0ABD5MK51-F1
#
_cell.length_a   1.000
_cell.length_b   1.000
_cell.length_c   1.000
_cell.angle_alpha   90.00
_cell.angle_beta   90.00
_cell.angle_gamma   90.00
#
_symmetry.space_group_name_H-M   'P 1'
#
loop_
_entity.id
_entity.type
_entity.pdbx_description
1 polymer ?
#
loop_
_entity_poly.entity_id
_entity_poly.type
_entity_poly.pdbx_seq_one_letter_code
_entity_poly.pdbx_strand_id
1 'polypeptide(L)'
;MAGSSDHRQRTAHPPLPSWLARYTTLGLYGLLIGTGLSLLAFVTNPVPDPSFPWATLPERVRVPVAQPRIEHWPVTYTLGIWLWVFCFPALFLAGYRRYGDMERGAAVWLVGLPTVAMLGWTTYCRLFWPKLHPPTWNAPAYTFVCWLYCSTYDVLWSNTAYIIALFGVVTTVLVVRQRDTGRYALLGFGLLALPLGVPALYEGYRRVTRTGT
;
A
#
# COMPACT_ATOMS: atom_id res chain seq x y z
N MET A 1 7.84 -53.18 -16.45
CA MET A 1 6.54 -52.57 -16.79
C MET A 1 6.37 -51.31 -15.97
N ALA A 2 5.88 -50.26 -16.63
CA ALA A 2 5.97 -48.86 -16.24
C ALA A 2 5.11 -48.47 -15.03
N GLY A 3 5.46 -47.33 -14.43
CA GLY A 3 4.63 -46.64 -13.44
C GLY A 3 5.28 -45.35 -12.96
N SER A 4 5.50 -44.41 -13.87
CA SER A 4 5.87 -43.03 -13.57
C SER A 4 4.88 -42.41 -12.58
N SER A 5 5.30 -42.17 -11.34
CA SER A 5 4.59 -41.30 -10.41
C SER A 5 5.13 -39.88 -10.56
N ASP A 6 4.72 -39.26 -11.67
CA ASP A 6 4.86 -37.85 -12.01
C ASP A 6 3.93 -37.00 -11.12
N HIS A 7 4.17 -37.02 -9.82
CA HIS A 7 3.41 -36.25 -8.84
C HIS A 7 3.97 -34.83 -8.74
N ARG A 8 3.45 -33.97 -9.61
CA ARG A 8 3.43 -32.51 -9.48
C ARG A 8 4.82 -31.88 -9.27
N GLN A 9 5.48 -31.60 -10.39
CA GLN A 9 6.17 -30.30 -10.52
C GLN A 9 5.12 -29.18 -10.41
N ARG A 10 4.69 -28.90 -9.18
CA ARG A 10 4.10 -27.60 -8.84
C ARG A 10 5.28 -26.65 -9.01
N THR A 11 5.31 -25.92 -10.12
CA THR A 11 6.34 -24.95 -10.46
C THR A 11 6.39 -23.91 -9.35
N ALA A 12 7.20 -24.19 -8.32
CA ALA A 12 7.43 -23.29 -7.21
C ALA A 12 7.90 -21.96 -7.82
N HIS A 13 7.13 -20.90 -7.62
CA HIS A 13 7.60 -19.59 -8.04
C HIS A 13 8.95 -19.30 -7.36
N PRO A 14 9.92 -18.71 -8.07
CA PRO A 14 11.18 -18.39 -7.44
C PRO A 14 10.90 -17.46 -6.26
N PRO A 15 11.58 -17.70 -5.13
CA PRO A 15 11.41 -16.90 -3.93
C PRO A 15 11.69 -15.42 -4.24
N LEU A 16 11.07 -14.53 -3.48
CA LEU A 16 11.38 -13.10 -3.57
C LEU A 16 12.89 -12.89 -3.39
N PRO A 17 13.51 -11.93 -4.12
CA PRO A 17 14.89 -11.53 -3.88
C PRO A 17 15.10 -11.19 -2.41
N SER A 18 16.29 -11.48 -1.89
CA SER A 18 16.62 -11.34 -0.47
C SER A 18 16.31 -9.96 0.10
N TRP A 19 16.57 -8.89 -0.65
CA TRP A 19 16.27 -7.51 -0.25
C TRP A 19 14.76 -7.27 -0.12
N LEU A 20 13.94 -7.81 -1.05
CA LEU A 20 12.49 -7.65 -1.05
C LEU A 20 11.84 -8.51 0.03
N ALA A 21 12.39 -9.70 0.29
CA ALA A 21 12.01 -10.52 1.43
C ALA A 21 12.31 -9.82 2.77
N ARG A 22 13.48 -9.16 2.89
CA ARG A 22 13.84 -8.35 4.06
C ARG A 22 12.90 -7.15 4.22
N TYR A 23 12.62 -6.41 3.15
CA TYR A 23 11.63 -5.33 3.14
C TYR A 23 10.25 -5.85 3.59
N THR A 24 9.82 -7.00 3.07
CA THR A 24 8.52 -7.59 3.45
C THR A 24 8.46 -7.83 4.97
N THR A 25 9.49 -8.45 5.54
CA THR A 25 9.55 -8.73 6.99
C THR A 25 9.62 -7.44 7.81
N LEU A 26 10.53 -6.52 7.48
CA LEU A 26 10.68 -5.25 8.19
C LEU A 26 9.43 -4.37 8.06
N GLY A 27 8.78 -4.39 6.90
CA GLY A 27 7.53 -3.68 6.66
C GLY A 27 6.42 -4.15 7.58
N LEU A 28 6.25 -5.47 7.77
CA LEU A 28 5.27 -5.98 8.72
C LEU A 28 5.54 -5.52 10.16
N TYR A 29 6.80 -5.51 10.61
CA TYR A 29 7.16 -4.91 11.90
C TYR A 29 6.90 -3.40 11.93
N GLY A 30 7.20 -2.69 10.85
CA GLY A 30 6.90 -1.27 10.69
C GLY A 30 5.42 -0.97 10.82
N LEU A 31 4.53 -1.82 10.31
CA LEU A 31 3.08 -1.69 10.51
C LEU A 31 2.66 -1.88 11.96
N LEU A 32 3.25 -2.85 12.67
CA LEU A 32 2.98 -3.06 14.10
C LEU A 32 3.44 -1.85 14.92
N ILE A 33 4.67 -1.39 14.68
CA ILE A 33 5.23 -0.20 15.34
C ILE A 33 4.38 1.03 15.01
N GLY A 34 4.04 1.23 13.74
CA GLY A 34 3.25 2.37 13.30
C GLY A 34 1.86 2.39 13.94
N THR A 35 1.22 1.23 14.04
CA THR A 35 -0.05 1.07 14.78
C THR A 35 0.13 1.42 16.25
N GLY A 36 1.18 0.91 16.91
CA GLY A 36 1.48 1.23 18.29
C GLY A 36 1.71 2.72 18.53
N LEU A 37 2.40 3.41 17.61
CA LEU A 37 2.63 4.85 17.66
C LEU A 37 1.34 5.65 17.45
N SER A 38 0.47 5.25 16.52
CA SER A 38 -0.84 5.88 16.33
C SER A 38 -1.75 5.68 17.54
N LEU A 39 -1.72 4.51 18.17
CA LEU A 39 -2.45 4.25 19.43
C LEU A 39 -1.86 5.07 20.59
N LEU A 40 -0.54 5.23 20.64
CA LEU A 40 0.11 6.09 21.62
C LEU A 40 -0.37 7.54 21.48
N ALA A 41 -0.47 8.06 20.25
CA ALA A 41 -1.03 9.39 20.02
C ALA A 41 -2.48 9.51 20.53
N PHE A 42 -3.27 8.45 20.38
CA PHE A 42 -4.67 8.36 20.80
C PHE A 42 -4.84 8.43 22.33
N VAL A 43 -3.92 7.85 23.10
CA VAL A 43 -3.97 7.86 24.58
C VAL A 43 -3.35 9.12 25.21
N THR A 44 -2.44 9.80 24.52
CA THR A 44 -1.76 11.00 25.06
C THR A 44 -2.41 12.31 24.64
N ASN A 45 -3.12 12.36 23.51
CA ASN A 45 -3.67 13.60 22.99
C ASN A 45 -5.20 13.59 23.04
N PRO A 46 -5.84 14.72 23.41
CA PRO A 46 -7.28 14.82 23.39
C PRO A 46 -7.82 14.66 21.97
N VAL A 47 -7.15 15.25 20.97
CA VAL A 47 -7.48 15.13 19.54
C VAL A 47 -6.23 14.64 18.80
N PRO A 48 -6.12 13.33 18.54
CA PRO A 48 -4.97 12.74 17.86
C PRO A 48 -4.99 13.03 16.35
N ASP A 49 -6.16 12.98 15.72
CA ASP A 49 -6.36 13.38 14.33
C ASP A 49 -7.44 14.47 14.25
N PRO A 50 -7.09 15.71 13.90
CA PRO A 50 -8.05 16.80 13.76
C PRO A 50 -9.10 16.57 12.67
N SER A 51 -8.88 15.65 11.72
CA SER A 51 -9.91 15.26 10.75
C SER A 51 -11.08 14.54 11.42
N PHE A 52 -10.86 13.92 12.58
CA PHE A 52 -11.87 13.18 13.34
C PHE A 52 -11.87 13.64 14.80
N PRO A 53 -12.29 14.88 15.09
CA PRO A 53 -12.21 15.45 16.43
C PRO A 53 -13.16 14.75 17.43
N TRP A 54 -14.07 13.92 16.93
CA TRP A 54 -14.96 13.07 17.72
C TRP A 54 -14.28 11.77 18.18
N ALA A 55 -13.19 11.33 17.52
CA ALA A 55 -12.46 10.11 17.86
C ALA A 55 -11.47 10.39 19.00
N THR A 56 -12.00 10.54 20.21
CA THR A 56 -11.23 10.92 21.40
C THR A 56 -11.52 9.99 22.57
N LEU A 57 -10.55 9.84 23.47
CA LEU A 57 -10.72 9.07 24.70
C LEU A 57 -11.26 9.93 25.86
N PRO A 58 -12.08 9.35 26.75
CA PRO A 58 -12.44 9.98 28.02
C PRO A 58 -11.21 10.34 28.83
N GLU A 59 -11.26 11.43 29.58
CA GLU A 59 -10.13 11.94 30.38
C GLU A 59 -9.48 10.89 31.29
N ARG A 60 -10.29 9.99 31.86
CA ARG A 60 -9.84 8.97 32.82
C ARG A 60 -8.91 7.90 32.22
N VAL A 61 -8.97 7.70 30.90
CA VAL A 61 -8.12 6.74 30.17
C VAL A 61 -7.01 7.43 29.38
N ARG A 62 -6.94 8.77 29.44
CA ARG A 62 -5.84 9.52 28.83
C ARG A 62 -4.66 9.65 29.78
N VAL A 63 -3.48 9.63 29.20
CA VAL A 63 -2.23 9.96 29.91
C VAL A 63 -2.09 11.48 29.94
N PRO A 64 -1.76 12.10 31.09
CA PRO A 64 -1.64 13.56 31.23
C PRO A 64 -0.33 14.09 30.62
N VAL A 65 0.00 13.67 29.40
CA VAL A 65 1.19 14.07 28.66
C VAL A 65 0.76 14.48 27.26
N ALA A 66 0.89 15.75 26.91
CA ALA A 66 0.65 16.22 25.55
C ALA A 66 1.93 16.05 24.72
N GLN A 67 1.81 15.46 23.53
CA GLN A 67 2.95 15.29 22.64
C GLN A 67 3.21 16.56 21.82
N PRO A 68 4.46 16.84 21.42
CA PRO A 68 4.73 17.80 20.37
C PRO A 68 4.02 17.40 19.07
N ARG A 69 3.73 18.40 18.22
CA ARG A 69 3.04 18.21 16.93
C ARG A 69 3.93 18.57 15.77
N ILE A 70 3.76 17.86 14.66
CA ILE A 70 4.26 18.23 13.33
C ILE A 70 3.03 18.63 12.53
N GLU A 71 2.91 19.93 12.26
CA GLU A 71 1.71 20.50 11.62
C GLU A 71 0.48 20.19 12.49
N HIS A 72 -0.51 19.52 11.90
CA HIS A 72 -1.79 19.21 12.56
C HIS A 72 -1.71 18.05 13.56
N TRP A 73 -0.72 17.15 13.45
CA TRP A 73 -0.74 15.87 14.14
C TRP A 73 0.35 15.71 15.21
N PRO A 74 0.09 14.93 16.27
CA PRO A 74 1.13 14.51 17.21
C PRO A 74 2.28 13.78 16.52
N VAL A 75 3.52 13.97 16.99
CA VAL A 75 4.73 13.36 16.40
C VAL A 75 4.58 11.85 16.25
N THR A 76 4.08 11.14 17.26
CA THR A 76 3.90 9.67 17.16
C THR A 76 2.86 9.28 16.13
N TYR A 77 1.78 10.06 15.96
CA TYR A 77 0.81 9.81 14.90
C TYR A 77 1.44 10.01 13.52
N THR A 78 2.19 11.10 13.33
CA THR A 78 2.92 11.36 12.08
C THR A 78 3.87 10.22 11.74
N LEU A 79 4.74 9.82 12.67
CA LEU A 79 5.66 8.70 12.43
C LEU A 79 4.90 7.40 12.17
N GLY A 80 3.82 7.15 12.92
CA GLY A 80 2.99 5.97 12.75
C GLY A 80 2.33 5.88 11.39
N ILE A 81 1.74 6.98 10.90
CA ILE A 81 1.05 6.98 9.62
C ILE A 81 2.02 6.86 8.44
N TRP A 82 3.19 7.49 8.51
CA TRP A 82 4.21 7.33 7.46
C TRP A 82 4.80 5.91 7.42
N LEU A 83 4.97 5.27 8.58
CA LEU A 83 5.28 3.84 8.62
C LEU A 83 4.19 3.02 7.93
N TRP A 84 2.91 3.31 8.18
CA TRP A 84 1.82 2.69 7.44
C TRP A 84 1.95 2.90 5.93
N VAL A 85 2.17 4.12 5.46
CA VAL A 85 2.32 4.43 4.03
C VAL A 85 3.43 3.62 3.36
N PHE A 86 4.63 3.60 3.94
CA PHE A 86 5.78 2.94 3.33
C PHE A 86 5.78 1.42 3.53
N CYS A 87 5.14 0.91 4.58
CA CYS A 87 5.17 -0.50 4.92
C CYS A 87 3.92 -1.26 4.49
N PHE A 88 2.81 -0.60 4.17
CA PHE A 88 1.59 -1.28 3.71
C PHE A 88 1.81 -2.21 2.50
N PRO A 89 2.63 -1.86 1.48
CA PRO A 89 2.87 -2.76 0.34
C PRO A 89 3.47 -4.11 0.76
N ALA A 90 4.12 -4.19 1.92
CA ALA A 90 4.64 -5.44 2.47
C ALA A 90 3.54 -6.47 2.76
N LEU A 91 2.30 -6.04 3.06
CA LEU A 91 1.17 -6.97 3.25
C LEU A 91 0.88 -7.77 1.97
N PHE A 92 0.94 -7.11 0.82
CA PHE A 92 0.73 -7.76 -0.47
C PHE A 92 1.86 -8.71 -0.83
N LEU A 93 3.10 -8.33 -0.55
CA LEU A 93 4.27 -9.19 -0.75
C LEU A 93 4.24 -10.40 0.19
N ALA A 94 3.83 -10.22 1.45
CA ALA A 94 3.66 -11.31 2.41
C ALA A 94 2.55 -12.27 1.97
N GLY A 95 1.42 -11.74 1.49
CA GLY A 95 0.35 -12.53 0.92
C GLY A 95 0.79 -13.30 -0.32
N TYR A 96 1.54 -12.67 -1.23
CA TYR A 96 2.15 -13.34 -2.38
C TYR A 96 3.10 -14.46 -1.96
N ARG A 97 3.94 -14.27 -0.94
CA ARG A 97 4.82 -15.33 -0.43
C ARG A 97 4.05 -16.56 0.08
N ARG A 98 2.85 -16.35 0.62
CA ARG A 98 2.05 -17.41 1.24
C ARG A 98 1.05 -18.07 0.28
N TYR A 99 0.52 -17.30 -0.67
CA TYR A 99 -0.60 -17.70 -1.52
C TYR A 99 -0.32 -17.48 -3.03
N GLY A 100 0.92 -17.17 -3.40
CA GLY A 100 1.33 -16.88 -4.76
C GLY A 100 1.26 -18.07 -5.72
N ASP A 101 1.31 -19.30 -5.20
CA ASP A 101 1.30 -20.55 -5.98
C ASP A 101 -0.10 -20.93 -6.52
N MET A 102 -1.13 -20.13 -6.26
CA MET A 102 -2.44 -20.29 -6.89
C MET A 102 -2.38 -19.83 -8.36
N GLU A 103 -3.26 -20.36 -9.22
CA GLU A 103 -3.27 -20.10 -10.68
C GLU A 103 -3.24 -18.61 -11.05
N ARG A 104 -3.75 -17.74 -10.18
CA ARG A 104 -3.75 -16.27 -10.34
C ARG A 104 -3.09 -15.53 -9.18
N GLY A 105 -2.32 -16.22 -8.33
CA GLY A 105 -1.76 -15.68 -7.09
C GLY A 105 -0.91 -14.43 -7.33
N ALA A 106 -0.01 -14.47 -8.30
CA ALA A 106 0.80 -13.30 -8.69
C ALA A 106 -0.06 -12.12 -9.16
N ALA A 107 -1.08 -12.36 -10.00
CA ALA A 107 -1.95 -11.31 -10.51
C ALA A 107 -2.78 -10.65 -9.40
N VAL A 108 -3.34 -11.47 -8.51
CA VAL A 108 -4.15 -11.00 -7.39
C VAL A 108 -3.30 -10.22 -6.39
N TRP A 109 -2.20 -10.79 -5.91
CA TRP A 109 -1.42 -10.19 -4.84
C TRP A 109 -0.53 -9.04 -5.29
N LEU A 110 0.05 -9.10 -6.49
CA LEU A 110 1.04 -8.12 -6.91
C LEU A 110 0.45 -6.92 -7.67
N VAL A 111 -0.78 -7.02 -8.21
CA VAL A 111 -1.42 -5.87 -8.89
C VAL A 111 -2.90 -5.70 -8.56
N GLY A 112 -3.67 -6.78 -8.48
CA GLY A 112 -5.12 -6.70 -8.23
C GLY A 112 -5.45 -6.08 -6.87
N LEU A 113 -4.91 -6.61 -5.78
CA LEU A 113 -5.14 -6.10 -4.43
C LEU A 113 -4.57 -4.69 -4.21
N PRO A 114 -3.34 -4.35 -4.67
CA PRO A 114 -2.88 -2.96 -4.69
C PRO A 114 -3.84 -2.02 -5.45
N THR A 115 -4.38 -2.45 -6.59
CA THR A 115 -5.35 -1.67 -7.36
C THR A 115 -6.64 -1.44 -6.58
N VAL A 116 -7.19 -2.48 -5.96
CA VAL A 116 -8.40 -2.39 -5.13
C VAL A 116 -8.17 -1.47 -3.94
N ALA A 117 -7.02 -1.57 -3.27
CA ALA A 117 -6.65 -0.69 -2.17
C ALA A 117 -6.56 0.78 -2.64
N MET A 118 -5.92 1.01 -3.80
CA MET A 118 -5.84 2.34 -4.41
C MET A 118 -7.24 2.93 -4.66
N LEU A 119 -8.14 2.18 -5.33
CA LEU A 119 -9.52 2.60 -5.58
C LEU A 119 -10.27 2.90 -4.29
N GLY A 120 -10.19 2.00 -3.32
CA GLY A 120 -10.87 2.12 -2.04
C GLY A 120 -10.43 3.39 -1.29
N TRP A 121 -9.13 3.61 -1.18
CA TRP A 121 -8.62 4.79 -0.50
C TRP A 121 -8.82 6.08 -1.30
N THR A 122 -8.69 6.09 -2.63
CA THR A 122 -9.04 7.28 -3.44
C THR A 122 -10.49 7.68 -3.20
N THR A 123 -11.39 6.70 -3.21
CA THR A 123 -12.82 6.92 -2.98
C THR A 123 -13.07 7.43 -1.56
N TYR A 124 -12.44 6.79 -0.57
CA TYR A 124 -12.54 7.19 0.82
C TYR A 124 -12.05 8.62 1.06
N CYS A 125 -10.84 8.95 0.59
CA CYS A 125 -10.25 10.27 0.74
C CYS A 125 -11.06 11.38 0.05
N ARG A 126 -11.68 11.08 -1.09
CA ARG A 126 -12.46 12.09 -1.83
C ARG A 126 -13.79 12.40 -1.16
N LEU A 127 -14.52 11.35 -0.76
CA LEU A 127 -15.92 11.45 -0.36
C LEU A 127 -16.10 11.59 1.15
N PHE A 128 -15.27 10.93 1.95
CA PHE A 128 -15.50 10.79 3.39
C PHE A 128 -14.45 11.47 4.25
N TRP A 129 -13.22 11.66 3.76
CA TRP A 129 -12.16 12.28 4.56
C TRP A 129 -12.36 13.80 4.73
N PRO A 130 -12.46 14.30 5.97
CA PRO A 130 -12.53 15.74 6.23
C PRO A 130 -11.20 16.42 5.91
N LYS A 131 -11.24 17.42 5.01
CA LYS A 131 -10.07 18.17 4.56
C LYS A 131 -9.66 19.18 5.64
N LEU A 132 -8.38 19.17 6.03
CA LEU A 132 -7.85 20.07 7.06
C LEU A 132 -7.39 21.37 6.42
N HIS A 133 -7.69 22.52 7.04
CA HIS A 133 -7.21 23.81 6.58
C HIS A 133 -6.28 24.45 7.63
N PRO A 134 -5.09 24.95 7.20
CA PRO A 134 -4.55 24.92 5.84
C PRO A 134 -4.09 23.51 5.39
N PRO A 135 -4.00 23.27 4.05
CA PRO A 135 -3.38 22.07 3.51
C PRO A 135 -1.94 21.93 4.01
N THR A 136 -1.44 20.69 4.09
CA THR A 136 -0.12 20.42 4.66
C THR A 136 0.60 19.31 3.91
N TRP A 137 1.92 19.43 3.83
CA TRP A 137 2.81 18.43 3.26
C TRP A 137 2.81 17.12 4.07
N ASN A 138 2.43 17.17 5.35
CA ASN A 138 2.43 16.01 6.24
C ASN A 138 1.11 15.19 6.15
N ALA A 139 0.26 15.47 5.16
CA ALA A 139 -1.02 14.79 5.03
C ALA A 139 -0.85 13.32 4.62
N PRO A 140 -1.61 12.39 5.23
CA PRO A 140 -1.45 10.97 4.99
C PRO A 140 -1.87 10.58 3.57
N ALA A 141 -1.10 9.69 2.95
CA ALA A 141 -1.29 9.30 1.56
C ALA A 141 -0.73 7.92 1.22
N TYR A 142 -1.45 7.13 0.44
CA TYR A 142 -1.03 5.78 0.04
C TYR A 142 -0.21 5.75 -1.27
N THR A 143 -0.24 6.83 -2.06
CA THR A 143 0.62 7.04 -3.24
C THR A 143 1.13 8.48 -3.31
N PHE A 144 2.14 8.73 -4.14
CA PHE A 144 2.62 10.09 -4.42
C PHE A 144 1.52 11.00 -5.00
N VAL A 145 0.69 10.47 -5.92
CA VAL A 145 -0.45 11.24 -6.47
C VAL A 145 -1.52 11.51 -5.41
N CYS A 146 -1.77 10.55 -4.51
CA CYS A 146 -2.63 10.79 -3.37
C CYS A 146 -2.05 11.86 -2.44
N TRP A 147 -0.73 11.89 -2.25
CA TRP A 147 -0.06 12.88 -1.42
C TRP A 147 -0.23 14.29 -2.02
N LEU A 148 -0.10 14.44 -3.33
CA LEU A 148 -0.39 15.71 -4.02
C LEU A 148 -1.85 16.14 -3.81
N TYR A 149 -2.80 15.21 -3.85
CA TYR A 149 -4.19 15.53 -3.51
C TYR A 149 -4.33 15.96 -2.05
N CYS A 150 -3.78 15.22 -1.09
CA CYS A 150 -3.93 15.52 0.33
C CYS A 150 -3.19 16.80 0.77
N SER A 151 -2.14 17.20 0.07
CA SER A 151 -1.34 18.41 0.35
C SER A 151 -1.86 19.68 -0.33
N THR A 152 -2.74 19.57 -1.33
CA THR A 152 -3.29 20.72 -2.07
C THR A 152 -4.82 20.79 -2.08
N TYR A 153 -5.49 19.66 -1.88
CA TYR A 153 -6.91 19.40 -2.13
C TYR A 153 -7.39 19.69 -3.56
N ASP A 154 -6.48 19.80 -4.52
CA ASP A 154 -6.85 19.98 -5.93
C ASP A 154 -7.44 18.68 -6.52
N VAL A 155 -8.68 18.77 -6.98
CA VAL A 155 -9.42 17.66 -7.59
C VAL A 155 -8.69 17.00 -8.76
N LEU A 156 -7.80 17.71 -9.46
CA LEU A 156 -6.94 17.18 -10.53
C LEU A 156 -6.16 15.95 -10.06
N TRP A 157 -5.58 15.99 -8.86
CA TRP A 157 -4.80 14.89 -8.32
C TRP A 157 -5.66 13.68 -7.95
N SER A 158 -6.85 13.92 -7.40
CA SER A 158 -7.81 12.84 -7.12
C SER A 158 -8.33 12.17 -8.41
N ASN A 159 -8.55 12.94 -9.49
CA ASN A 159 -8.92 12.40 -10.80
C ASN A 159 -7.76 11.57 -11.38
N THR A 160 -6.53 12.08 -11.28
CA THR A 160 -5.32 11.35 -11.70
C THR A 160 -5.18 10.03 -10.93
N ALA A 161 -5.47 10.01 -9.62
CA ALA A 161 -5.46 8.78 -8.84
C ALA A 161 -6.48 7.74 -9.37
N TYR A 162 -7.70 8.16 -9.72
CA TYR A 162 -8.67 7.26 -10.36
C TYR A 162 -8.22 6.75 -11.73
N ILE A 163 -7.56 7.59 -12.54
CA ILE A 163 -7.01 7.17 -13.84
C ILE A 163 -5.94 6.08 -13.64
N ILE A 164 -5.02 6.29 -12.69
CA ILE A 164 -3.98 5.29 -12.36
C ILE A 164 -4.62 4.01 -11.84
N ALA A 165 -5.65 4.12 -11.02
CA ALA A 165 -6.36 2.97 -10.49
C ALA A 165 -7.12 2.20 -11.59
N LEU A 166 -7.77 2.88 -12.55
CA LEU A 166 -8.35 2.27 -13.75
C LEU A 166 -7.26 1.57 -14.58
N PHE A 167 -6.10 2.19 -14.73
CA PHE A 167 -4.96 1.55 -15.38
C PHE A 167 -4.49 0.29 -14.63
N GLY A 168 -4.53 0.29 -13.29
CA GLY A 168 -4.32 -0.90 -12.46
C GLY A 168 -5.33 -2.02 -12.72
N VAL A 169 -6.62 -1.67 -12.94
CA VAL A 169 -7.67 -2.64 -13.31
C VAL A 169 -7.36 -3.27 -14.65
N VAL A 170 -7.06 -2.44 -15.67
CA VAL A 170 -6.67 -2.93 -17.00
C VAL A 170 -5.42 -3.81 -16.92
N THR A 171 -4.42 -3.40 -16.17
CA THR A 171 -3.18 -4.17 -15.95
C THR A 171 -3.49 -5.52 -15.31
N THR A 172 -4.35 -5.55 -14.29
CA THR A 172 -4.80 -6.79 -13.64
C THR A 172 -5.45 -7.73 -14.65
N VAL A 173 -6.35 -7.22 -15.50
CA VAL A 173 -7.01 -8.03 -16.55
C VAL A 173 -6.01 -8.56 -17.56
N LEU A 174 -5.06 -7.74 -18.02
CA LEU A 174 -4.01 -8.17 -18.96
C LEU A 174 -3.14 -9.27 -18.38
N VAL A 175 -2.77 -9.15 -17.09
CA VAL A 175 -1.95 -10.12 -16.38
C VAL A 175 -2.69 -11.44 -16.16
N VAL A 176 -3.97 -11.40 -15.79
CA VAL A 176 -4.83 -12.59 -15.65
C VAL A 176 -5.03 -13.30 -16.99
N ARG A 177 -5.15 -12.54 -18.08
CA ARG A 177 -5.28 -13.07 -19.45
C ARG A 177 -3.94 -13.49 -20.08
N GLN A 178 -2.85 -13.47 -19.32
CA GLN A 178 -1.51 -13.88 -19.76
C GLN A 178 -1.03 -13.18 -21.04
N ARG A 179 -1.36 -11.89 -21.23
CA ARG A 179 -0.92 -11.11 -22.40
C ARG A 179 0.52 -10.62 -22.21
N ASP A 180 1.33 -10.70 -23.27
CA ASP A 180 2.74 -10.25 -23.25
C ASP A 180 2.90 -8.77 -22.89
N THR A 181 1.93 -7.92 -23.28
CA THR A 181 1.89 -6.49 -22.92
C THR A 181 1.79 -6.25 -21.42
N GLY A 182 1.35 -7.25 -20.64
CA GLY A 182 1.16 -7.15 -19.19
C GLY A 182 2.44 -6.75 -18.45
N ARG A 183 3.63 -7.07 -18.98
CA ARG A 183 4.91 -6.74 -18.31
C ARG A 183 5.18 -5.22 -18.24
N TYR A 184 4.91 -4.48 -19.31
CA TYR A 184 5.10 -3.02 -19.33
C TYR A 184 3.98 -2.30 -18.60
N ALA A 185 2.75 -2.83 -18.67
CA ALA A 185 1.63 -2.32 -17.90
C ALA A 185 1.89 -2.41 -16.39
N LEU A 186 2.47 -3.52 -15.92
CA LEU A 186 2.91 -3.71 -14.53
C LEU A 186 3.95 -2.68 -14.09
N LEU A 187 4.97 -2.42 -14.93
CA LEU A 187 5.98 -1.40 -14.63
C LEU A 187 5.36 0.00 -14.55
N GLY A 188 4.51 0.35 -15.53
CA GLY A 188 3.82 1.64 -15.55
C GLY A 188 2.95 1.83 -14.31
N PHE A 189 2.13 0.83 -13.96
CA PHE A 189 1.25 0.93 -12.80
C PHE A 189 2.07 0.98 -11.51
N GLY A 190 3.09 0.12 -11.40
CA GLY A 190 3.97 0.07 -10.25
C GLY A 190 4.66 1.39 -9.97
N LEU A 191 5.12 2.09 -11.01
CA LEU A 191 5.76 3.40 -10.91
C LEU A 191 4.74 4.51 -10.55
N LEU A 192 3.61 4.56 -11.24
CA LEU A 192 2.58 5.59 -11.04
C LEU A 192 1.90 5.48 -9.66
N ALA A 193 1.83 4.26 -9.11
CA ALA A 193 1.21 3.99 -7.83
C ALA A 193 2.22 3.91 -6.66
N LEU A 194 3.47 4.40 -6.79
CA LEU A 194 4.43 4.35 -5.68
C LEU A 194 3.93 5.12 -4.44
N PRO A 195 4.17 4.61 -3.21
CA PRO A 195 4.83 3.33 -2.89
C PRO A 195 3.91 2.09 -2.99
N LEU A 196 2.59 2.25 -3.05
CA LEU A 196 1.61 1.16 -3.14
C LEU A 196 1.90 0.15 -4.27
N GLY A 197 2.45 0.64 -5.39
CA GLY A 197 2.75 -0.12 -6.60
C GLY A 197 4.03 -0.96 -6.57
N VAL A 198 4.81 -0.95 -5.47
CA VAL A 198 6.05 -1.76 -5.34
C VAL A 198 5.86 -3.24 -5.73
N PRO A 199 4.78 -3.95 -5.30
CA PRO A 199 4.57 -5.34 -5.68
C PRO A 199 4.40 -5.52 -7.20
N ALA A 200 3.70 -4.61 -7.87
CA ALA A 200 3.48 -4.65 -9.31
C ALA A 200 4.76 -4.34 -10.08
N LEU A 201 5.54 -3.37 -9.58
CA LEU A 201 6.83 -3.00 -10.15
C LEU A 201 7.80 -4.20 -10.13
N TYR A 202 7.85 -4.93 -9.02
CA TYR A 202 8.63 -6.17 -8.92
C TYR A 202 8.18 -7.22 -9.96
N GLU A 203 6.88 -7.47 -10.09
CA GLU A 203 6.37 -8.45 -11.05
C GLU A 203 6.68 -8.05 -12.50
N GLY A 204 6.53 -6.77 -12.83
CA GLY A 204 6.88 -6.22 -14.15
C GLY A 204 8.37 -6.42 -14.46
N TYR A 205 9.24 -6.05 -13.52
CA TYR A 205 10.70 -6.23 -13.65
C TYR A 205 11.09 -7.71 -13.81
N ARG A 206 10.49 -8.60 -13.02
CA ARG A 206 10.70 -10.06 -13.10
C ARG A 206 10.30 -10.63 -14.47
N ARG A 207 9.19 -10.15 -15.05
CA ARG A 207 8.73 -10.61 -16.37
C ARG A 207 9.62 -10.11 -17.49
N VAL A 208 10.04 -8.84 -17.45
CA VAL A 208 10.93 -8.26 -18.47
C VAL A 208 12.27 -9.01 -18.52
N THR A 209 12.88 -9.23 -17.36
CA THR A 209 14.19 -9.90 -17.25
C THR A 209 14.16 -11.36 -17.73
N ARG A 210 13.09 -12.11 -17.46
CA ARG A 210 12.93 -13.49 -17.94
C ARG A 210 12.80 -13.63 -19.45
N THR A 211 12.29 -12.63 -20.14
CA THR A 211 12.16 -12.64 -21.62
C THR A 211 13.42 -12.18 -22.35
N GLY A 212 14.41 -11.63 -21.63
CA GLY A 212 15.68 -11.19 -22.22
C GLY A 212 16.78 -12.26 -22.18
N THR A 213 16.50 -13.43 -21.59
CA THR A 213 17.37 -14.61 -21.51
C THR A 213 16.72 -15.75 -22.29
#